data_AF-A0A531M514-F1
#
_entry.id   AF-A0A531M514-F1
#
_cell.length_a   1.000
_cell.length_b   1.000
_cell.length_c   1.000
_cell.angle_alpha   90.00
_cell.angle_beta   90.00
_cell.angle_gamma   90.00
#
_symmetry.space_group_name_H-M   'P 1'
#
loop_
_entity.id
_entity.type
_entity.pdbx_description
1 polymer ?
#
loop_
_entity_poly.entity_id
_entity_poly.type
_entity_poly.pdbx_seq_one_letter_code
_entity_poly.pdbx_strand_id
1 'polypeptide(L)' 'MTGKGFEPDVKVRTKEYRIGCVGAGMIMAECHLAAYKEAGFPVVAIASRTKANAQKVADRWSIPTVHDTPE' A
#
# COMPACT_ATOMS: atom_id res chain seq x y z
N MET A 1 19.42 26.03 -13.29
CA MET A 1 20.55 25.23 -12.78
C MET A 1 19.96 24.05 -12.01
N THR A 2 19.71 22.92 -12.67
CA THR A 2 19.46 21.66 -11.96
C THR A 2 20.76 21.32 -11.23
N GLY A 3 20.71 21.18 -9.90
CA GLY A 3 21.88 20.76 -9.14
C GLY A 3 22.39 19.43 -9.69
N LYS A 4 23.62 19.40 -10.22
CA LYS A 4 24.23 18.17 -10.70
C LYS A 4 24.24 17.14 -9.56
N GLY A 5 23.56 16.01 -9.75
CA GLY A 5 23.50 14.91 -8.79
C GLY A 5 22.24 14.83 -7.91
N PHE A 6 21.24 15.68 -8.12
CA PHE A 6 19.94 15.51 -7.46
C PHE A 6 19.03 14.59 -8.30
N GLU A 7 18.78 13.38 -7.81
CA GLU A 7 17.67 12.54 -8.27
C GLU A 7 16.47 12.81 -7.36
N PRO A 8 15.30 13.21 -7.90
CA PRO A 8 14.14 13.55 -7.09
C PRO A 8 13.59 12.34 -6.32
N ASP A 9 13.73 11.16 -6.89
CA ASP A 9 13.25 9.92 -6.31
C ASP A 9 14.36 9.17 -5.60
N VAL A 10 14.06 8.73 -4.38
CA VAL A 10 14.97 7.87 -3.64
C VAL A 10 15.02 6.47 -4.26
N LYS A 11 16.23 5.91 -4.38
CA LYS A 11 16.40 4.52 -4.78
C LYS A 11 15.79 3.60 -3.72
N VAL A 12 14.80 2.79 -4.12
CA VAL A 12 14.22 1.76 -3.25
C VAL A 12 15.31 0.77 -2.86
N ARG A 13 15.56 0.64 -1.55
CA ARG A 13 16.63 -0.21 -1.00
C ARG A 13 16.26 -1.71 -0.97
N THR A 14 14.97 -2.02 -0.77
CA THR A 14 14.42 -3.38 -0.73
C THR A 14 12.91 -3.36 -0.93
N LYS A 15 12.35 -4.44 -1.47
CA LYS A 15 10.91 -4.67 -1.67
C LYS A 15 10.48 -6.07 -1.17
N GLU A 16 11.34 -6.74 -0.41
CA GLU A 16 11.13 -8.14 0.00
C GLU A 16 10.15 -8.25 1.19
N TYR A 17 10.01 -7.18 1.96
CA TYR A 17 9.13 -7.17 3.12
C TYR A 17 7.66 -7.08 2.71
N ARG A 18 6.87 -8.00 3.26
CA ARG A 18 5.41 -8.03 3.11
C ARG A 18 4.77 -6.89 3.90
N ILE A 19 3.80 -6.21 3.29
CA ILE A 19 3.08 -5.08 3.88
C ILE A 19 1.67 -5.52 4.28
N GLY A 20 1.32 -5.27 5.54
CA GLY A 20 -0.05 -5.27 6.04
C GLY A 20 -0.55 -3.83 6.18
N CYS A 21 -1.69 -3.52 5.60
CA CYS A 21 -2.30 -2.19 5.64
C CYS A 21 -3.35 -2.09 6.75
N VAL A 22 -3.32 -1.01 7.53
CA VAL A 22 -4.37 -0.70 8.52
C VAL A 22 -5.08 0.58 8.10
N GLY A 23 -6.37 0.46 7.81
CA GLY A 23 -7.21 1.52 7.27
C GLY A 23 -7.51 1.32 5.77
N ALA A 24 -8.77 1.51 5.40
CA ALA A 24 -9.26 1.39 4.02
C ALA A 24 -9.96 2.69 3.56
N GLY A 25 -9.45 3.84 4.02
CA GLY A 25 -9.90 5.17 3.59
C GLY A 25 -9.23 5.63 2.30
N MET A 26 -9.63 6.82 1.82
CA MET A 26 -9.15 7.37 0.54
C MET A 26 -7.63 7.38 0.41
N ILE A 27 -6.89 7.82 1.43
CA ILE A 27 -5.42 7.87 1.39
C ILE A 27 -4.82 6.48 1.13
N MET A 28 -5.33 5.44 1.79
CA MET A 28 -4.85 4.07 1.53
C MET A 28 -5.26 3.60 0.13
N ALA A 29 -6.55 3.77 -0.19
CA ALA A 29 -7.17 3.21 -1.39
C ALA A 29 -6.69 3.86 -2.71
N GLU A 30 -6.40 5.16 -2.69
CA GLU A 30 -6.09 5.94 -3.89
C GLU A 30 -4.61 6.35 -3.97
N CYS A 31 -3.93 6.56 -2.84
CA CYS A 31 -2.56 7.08 -2.83
C CYS A 31 -1.54 5.98 -2.52
N HIS A 32 -1.63 5.37 -1.33
CA HIS A 32 -0.61 4.41 -0.90
C HIS A 32 -0.58 3.15 -1.77
N LEU A 33 -1.74 2.53 -2.01
CA LEU A 33 -1.79 1.29 -2.79
C LEU A 33 -1.39 1.50 -4.26
N ALA A 34 -1.69 2.68 -4.82
CA ALA A 34 -1.19 3.07 -6.14
C ALA A 34 0.34 3.18 -6.16
N ALA A 35 0.91 3.94 -5.22
CA ALA A 35 2.35 4.09 -5.10
C ALA A 35 3.05 2.76 -4.81
N TYR A 36 2.46 1.90 -3.98
CA TYR A 36 3.01 0.57 -3.68
C TYR A 36 2.97 -0.34 -4.90
N LYS A 37 1.89 -0.30 -5.68
CA LYS A 37 1.79 -1.07 -6.92
C LYS A 37 2.82 -0.62 -7.94
N GLU A 38 2.96 0.68 -8.15
CA GLU A 38 3.94 1.28 -9.07
C GLU A 38 5.38 0.95 -8.64
N ALA A 39 5.66 1.07 -7.34
CA ALA A 39 6.94 0.72 -6.78
C ALA A 39 7.14 -0.81 -6.60
N GLY A 40 6.15 -1.65 -6.90
CA GLY A 40 6.26 -3.11 -6.82
C GLY A 40 6.42 -3.68 -5.40
N PHE A 41 5.82 -3.05 -4.39
CA PHE A 41 5.81 -3.58 -3.02
C PHE A 41 4.73 -4.66 -2.83
N PRO A 42 5.01 -5.75 -2.09
CA PRO A 42 4.06 -6.83 -1.87
C PRO A 42 3.12 -6.52 -0.70
N VAL A 43 1.91 -6.06 -1.02
CA VAL A 43 0.81 -5.91 -0.04
C VAL A 43 0.06 -7.23 0.08
N VAL A 44 0.03 -7.80 1.29
CA VAL A 44 -0.49 -9.16 1.52
C VAL A 44 -1.73 -9.18 2.41
N ALA A 45 -2.00 -8.11 3.14
CA ALA A 45 -3.11 -8.04 4.09
C ALA A 45 -3.65 -6.62 4.23
N ILE A 46 -4.94 -6.50 4.53
CA ILE A 46 -5.57 -5.23 4.91
C ILE A 46 -6.60 -5.45 6.03
N ALA A 47 -6.62 -4.54 7.00
CA ALA A 47 -7.63 -4.47 8.05
C ALA A 47 -8.24 -3.06 8.11
N SER A 48 -9.50 -2.94 8.51
CA SER A 48 -10.10 -1.64 8.81
C SER A 48 -11.29 -1.79 9.73
N ARG A 49 -11.57 -0.77 10.55
CA ARG A 49 -12.73 -0.71 11.45
C ARG A 49 -14.04 -1.12 10.78
N THR A 50 -14.23 -0.77 9.52
CA THR A 50 -15.37 -1.23 8.70
C THR A 50 -14.88 -2.30 7.72
N LYS A 51 -15.09 -3.59 8.05
CA LYS A 51 -14.65 -4.74 7.23
C LYS A 51 -15.07 -4.63 5.77
N ALA A 52 -16.30 -4.20 5.49
CA ALA A 52 -16.81 -4.04 4.13
C ALA A 52 -15.97 -3.06 3.28
N ASN A 53 -15.37 -2.03 3.89
CA ASN A 53 -14.47 -1.12 3.18
C ASN A 53 -13.12 -1.78 2.91
N ALA A 54 -12.58 -2.53 3.87
CA ALA A 54 -11.35 -3.30 3.67
C ALA A 54 -11.52 -4.34 2.55
N GLN A 55 -12.66 -5.04 2.50
CA GLN A 55 -12.97 -5.99 1.42
C GLN A 55 -13.01 -5.31 0.05
N LYS A 56 -13.74 -4.20 -0.09
CA LYS A 56 -13.80 -3.46 -1.37
C LYS A 56 -12.43 -3.02 -1.86
N VAL A 57 -11.57 -2.55 -0.94
CA VAL A 57 -10.20 -2.14 -1.28
C VAL A 57 -9.33 -3.37 -1.62
N ALA A 58 -9.48 -4.46 -0.87
CA ALA A 58 -8.77 -5.71 -1.15
C ALA A 58 -9.12 -6.27 -2.53
N ASP A 59 -10.40 -6.29 -2.89
CA ASP A 59 -10.87 -6.76 -4.20
C ASP A 59 -10.28 -5.89 -5.33
N ARG A 60 -10.34 -4.56 -5.18
CA ARG A 60 -9.79 -3.61 -6.16
C ARG A 60 -8.29 -3.79 -6.39
N TRP A 61 -7.53 -4.01 -5.33
CA TRP A 61 -6.06 -4.08 -5.37
C TRP A 61 -5.51 -5.50 -5.37
N SER A 62 -6.38 -6.52 -5.41
CA SER A 62 -6.03 -7.94 -5.33
C SER A 62 -5.21 -8.32 -4.08
N ILE A 63 -5.58 -7.77 -2.92
CA ILE A 63 -4.95 -8.08 -1.64
C ILE A 63 -5.55 -9.40 -1.11
N PRO A 64 -4.74 -10.44 -0.84
CA PRO A 64 -5.25 -11.79 -0.61
C PRO A 64 -5.93 -12.00 0.75
N THR A 65 -5.61 -11.17 1.76
CA THR A 65 -6.12 -11.36 3.12
C THR A 65 -6.80 -10.10 3.64
N VAL A 66 -8.04 -10.25 4.14
CA VAL A 66 -8.75 -9.21 4.87
C VAL A 66 -8.92 -9.68 6.31
N HIS A 67 -8.36 -8.92 7.26
CA HIS A 67 -8.53 -9.19 8.68
C HIS A 67 -9.69 -8.38 9.26
N ASP A 68 -10.34 -8.96 10.27
CA ASP A 68 -11.39 -8.29 11.04
C ASP A 68 -10.83 -7.18 11.94
N THR A 69 -9.62 -7.40 12.47
CA THR A 69 -8.91 -6.51 13.39
C THR A 69 -7.44 -6.35 12.97
N PRO A 70 -6.75 -5.27 13.37
CA PRO A 70 -5.34 -5.05 13.04
C PRO A 70 -4.33 -5.81 13.91
N GLU A 71 -4.73 -6.33 15.08
CA GLU A 71 -3.93 -7.21 15.96
C GLU A 71 -3.75 -8.62 15.41
#